data_AF-A0A0B1SCK5-F1
#
_entry.id   AF-A0A0B1SCK5-F1
#
_cell.length_a   1.000
_cell.length_b   1.000
_cell.length_c   1.000
_cell.angle_alpha   90.00
_cell.angle_beta   90.00
_cell.angle_gamma   90.00
#
_symmetry.space_group_name_H-M   'P 1'
#
loop_
_entity.id
_entity.type
_entity.pdbx_description
1 polymer ?
#
loop_
_entity_poly.entity_id
_entity_poly.type
_entity_poly.pdbx_seq_one_letter_code
_entity_poly.pdbx_strand_id
1 'polypeptide(L)'
;MDRWLFGGKVWGEWTYRGRDLGIYEFSHDLNRSDWRLIHKHEEKEFTHCKEQMKEITLPNSFPIPPLQNLLAKKACEKAGVPFREEQKRAPLRLCIDPRI
;
A
#
# COMPACT_ATOMS: atom_id res chain seq x y z
N MET A 1 9.61 -25.66 19.37
CA MET A 1 8.25 -25.28 18.95
C MET A 1 7.45 -26.55 18.81
N ASP A 2 6.30 -26.63 19.48
CA ASP A 2 5.46 -27.82 19.50
C ASP A 2 4.82 -28.07 18.13
N ARG A 3 4.75 -29.32 17.68
CA ARG A 3 4.43 -29.68 16.27
C ARG A 3 3.00 -29.35 15.84
N TRP A 4 2.16 -28.95 16.78
CA TRP A 4 0.72 -28.77 16.64
C TRP A 4 0.27 -27.30 16.68
N LEU A 5 1.18 -26.36 16.98
CA LEU A 5 0.87 -24.93 17.12
C LEU A 5 1.39 -24.08 15.95
N PHE A 6 1.70 -24.71 14.82
CA PHE A 6 2.24 -24.04 13.63
C PHE A 6 1.18 -23.37 12.74
N GLY A 7 -0.08 -23.27 13.18
CA GLY A 7 -1.15 -22.67 12.41
C GLY A 7 -2.16 -21.98 13.31
N GLY A 8 -2.73 -20.87 12.84
CA GLY A 8 -3.69 -20.11 13.60
C GLY A 8 -3.93 -18.73 13.01
N LYS A 9 -4.70 -17.93 13.75
CA LYS A 9 -4.97 -16.53 13.46
C LYS A 9 -4.54 -15.73 14.68
N VAL A 10 -3.78 -14.66 14.47
CA VAL A 10 -3.36 -13.76 15.54
C VAL A 10 -3.93 -12.38 15.25
N TRP A 11 -4.51 -11.76 16.26
CA TRP A 11 -4.93 -10.37 16.23
C TRP A 11 -3.91 -9.56 17.01
N GLY A 12 -3.43 -8.48 16.41
CA GLY A 12 -2.46 -7.61 17.05
C GLY A 12 -2.65 -6.17 16.60
N GLU A 13 -2.22 -5.24 17.43
CA GLU A 13 -2.10 -3.84 17.04
C GLU A 13 -0.90 -3.70 16.11
N TRP A 14 -1.15 -3.22 14.89
CA TRP A 14 -0.13 -3.11 13.86
C TRP A 14 0.43 -1.70 13.81
N THR A 15 1.70 -1.58 14.19
CA THR A 15 2.47 -0.34 14.05
C THR A 15 3.45 -0.49 12.89
N TYR A 16 3.30 0.34 11.85
CA TYR A 16 4.20 0.34 10.69
C TYR A 16 4.95 1.67 10.60
N ARG A 17 6.29 1.61 10.62
CA ARG A 17 7.18 2.79 10.53
C ARG A 17 6.80 3.93 11.50
N GLY A 18 6.44 3.57 12.73
CA GLY A 18 6.06 4.52 13.77
C GLY A 18 4.66 5.11 13.66
N ARG A 19 3.80 4.59 12.77
CA ARG A 19 2.38 4.94 12.68
C ARG A 19 1.52 3.74 13.05
N ASP A 20 0.55 3.98 13.92
CA ASP A 20 -0.41 2.97 14.35
C ASP A 20 -1.50 2.82 13.27
N LEU A 21 -1.65 1.61 12.75
CA LEU A 21 -2.63 1.24 11.73
C LEU A 21 -3.87 0.55 12.33
N GLY A 22 -3.87 0.34 13.65
CA GLY A 22 -4.95 -0.30 14.39
C GLY A 22 -4.85 -1.82 14.45
N ILE A 23 -5.97 -2.48 14.68
CA ILE A 23 -6.03 -3.93 14.90
C ILE A 23 -6.01 -4.65 13.54
N TYR A 24 -5.06 -5.57 13.36
CA TYR A 24 -4.92 -6.35 12.13
C TYR A 24 -4.99 -7.86 12.41
N GLU A 25 -5.58 -8.60 11.48
CA GLU A 25 -5.65 -10.07 11.49
C GLU A 25 -4.47 -10.68 10.72
N PHE A 26 -3.48 -11.20 11.44
CA PHE A 26 -2.38 -11.96 10.88
C PHE A 26 -2.82 -13.42 10.69
N SER A 27 -3.28 -13.74 9.47
CA SER A 27 -3.75 -15.08 9.10
C SER A 27 -2.93 -15.74 7.99
N HIS A 28 -2.35 -14.95 7.08
CA HIS A 28 -1.64 -15.49 5.91
C HIS A 28 -0.12 -15.53 6.10
N ASP A 29 0.45 -14.60 6.87
CA ASP A 29 1.92 -14.48 7.03
C ASP A 29 2.47 -15.08 8.33
N LEU A 30 1.60 -15.69 9.15
CA LEU A 30 1.99 -16.28 10.44
C LEU A 30 2.96 -17.46 10.27
N ASN A 31 2.86 -18.19 9.15
CA ASN A 31 3.69 -19.35 8.85
C ASN A 31 5.06 -19.00 8.26
N ARG A 32 5.39 -17.70 8.11
CA ARG A 32 6.75 -17.30 7.70
C ARG A 32 7.73 -17.51 8.84
N SER A 33 8.98 -17.83 8.51
CA SER A 33 10.06 -18.00 9.50
C SER A 33 10.70 -16.68 9.94
N ASP A 34 10.20 -15.53 9.48
CA ASP A 34 10.86 -14.23 9.62
C ASP A 34 10.52 -13.50 10.93
N TRP A 35 9.61 -14.05 11.74
CA TRP A 35 9.20 -13.46 13.00
C TRP A 35 10.31 -13.52 14.04
N ARG A 36 10.53 -12.40 14.72
CA ARG A 36 11.42 -12.31 15.89
C ARG A 36 10.66 -11.75 17.08
N LEU A 37 10.77 -12.42 18.21
CA LEU A 37 10.22 -11.95 19.47
C LEU A 37 11.14 -10.87 20.03
N ILE A 38 10.57 -9.72 20.40
CA ILE A 38 11.28 -8.65 21.07
C ILE A 38 11.20 -8.90 22.58
N HIS A 39 12.35 -8.86 23.26
CA HIS A 39 12.37 -9.08 24.70
C HIS A 39 11.95 -7.80 25.46
N LYS A 40 11.34 -7.98 26.64
CA LYS A 40 10.78 -6.88 27.46
C LYS A 40 11.79 -5.76 27.81
N HIS A 41 13.07 -6.08 27.89
CA HIS A 41 14.10 -5.09 28.21
C HIS A 41 14.49 -4.24 26.99
N GLU A 42 14.34 -4.77 25.79
CA GLU A 42 14.65 -4.10 24.51
C GLU A 42 13.46 -3.30 23.97
N GLU A 43 12.25 -3.56 24.49
CA GLU A 43 10.99 -2.96 24.04
C GLU A 43 11.05 -1.43 23.99
N LYS A 44 11.63 -0.79 25.02
CA LYS A 44 11.71 0.68 25.10
C LYS A 44 12.60 1.28 24.01
N GLU A 45 13.70 0.60 23.69
CA GLU A 45 14.64 1.06 22.66
C GLU A 45 14.08 0.80 21.26
N PHE A 46 13.42 -0.35 21.07
CA PHE A 46 12.85 -0.73 19.78
C PHE A 46 11.62 0.12 19.40
N THR A 47 10.77 0.45 20.38
CA THR A 47 9.59 1.29 20.16
C THR A 47 9.95 2.76 19.93
N HIS A 48 11.18 3.18 20.29
CA HIS A 48 11.61 4.57 20.10
C HIS A 48 11.87 4.88 18.62
N CYS A 49 10.89 5.50 17.95
CA CYS A 49 11.01 5.93 16.55
C CYS A 49 11.44 7.40 16.45
N LYS A 50 12.65 7.67 15.94
CA LYS A 50 13.18 9.03 15.75
C LYS A 50 12.57 9.75 14.54
N GLU A 51 12.22 8.99 13.50
CA GLU A 51 11.66 9.52 12.25
C GLU A 51 10.36 8.77 11.92
N GLN A 52 9.24 9.29 12.43
CA GLN A 52 7.93 8.76 12.09
C GLN A 52 7.61 9.01 10.61
N MET A 53 6.92 8.05 10.00
CA MET A 53 6.43 8.17 8.63
C MET A 53 5.49 9.37 8.50
N LYS A 54 5.91 10.36 7.72
CA LYS A 54 5.11 11.54 7.41
C LYS A 54 3.90 11.17 6.54
N GLU A 55 2.89 12.03 6.56
CA GLU A 55 1.74 11.91 5.66
C GLU A 55 2.19 11.92 4.20
N ILE A 56 1.87 10.86 3.46
CA ILE A 56 2.18 10.77 2.03
C ILE A 56 1.10 11.49 1.24
N THR A 57 1.44 12.62 0.64
CA THR A 57 0.60 13.26 -0.37
C THR A 57 0.76 12.56 -1.70
N LEU A 58 -0.25 11.78 -2.11
CA LEU A 58 -0.27 11.09 -3.39
C LEU A 58 -0.86 12.01 -4.49
N PRO A 59 -0.37 11.91 -5.74
CA PRO A 59 -0.91 12.69 -6.84
C PRO A 59 -2.35 12.26 -7.17
N ASN A 60 -3.21 13.21 -7.52
CA ASN A 60 -4.62 12.95 -7.86
C ASN A 60 -4.83 12.25 -9.22
N SER A 61 -3.79 12.17 -10.05
CA SER A 61 -3.87 11.70 -11.43
C SER A 61 -2.54 11.13 -11.88
N PHE A 62 -2.59 10.23 -12.86
CA PHE A 62 -1.42 9.62 -13.49
C PHE A 62 -1.44 9.84 -15.01
N PRO A 63 -0.27 9.91 -15.67
CA PRO A 63 -0.20 10.02 -17.12
C PRO A 63 -0.67 8.72 -17.78
N ILE A 64 -1.51 8.87 -18.80
CA ILE A 64 -2.02 7.74 -19.59
C ILE A 64 -0.91 7.19 -20.48
N PRO A 65 -0.81 5.86 -20.66
CA PRO A 65 0.20 5.25 -21.52
C PRO A 65 0.22 5.82 -22.95
N PRO A 66 1.40 5.92 -23.60
CA PRO A 66 1.55 6.53 -24.92
C PRO A 66 0.63 5.93 -25.99
N LEU A 67 0.47 4.60 -26.00
CA LEU A 67 -0.41 3.91 -26.96
C LEU A 67 -1.88 4.32 -26.77
N GLN A 68 -2.35 4.40 -25.53
CA GLN A 68 -3.72 4.80 -25.23
C GLN A 68 -3.98 6.26 -25.63
N ASN A 69 -2.98 7.14 -25.49
CA ASN A 69 -3.05 8.51 -26.03
C ASN A 69 -3.16 8.53 -27.56
N LEU A 70 -2.42 7.68 -28.28
CA LEU A 70 -2.50 7.59 -29.74
C LEU A 70 -3.87 7.09 -30.22
N LEU A 71 -4.42 6.08 -29.54
CA LEU A 71 -5.76 5.56 -29.85
C LEU A 71 -6.85 6.59 -29.58
N ALA A 72 -6.75 7.32 -28.46
CA ALA A 72 -7.67 8.40 -28.12
C ALA A 72 -7.64 9.52 -29.16
N LYS A 73 -6.45 9.94 -29.63
CA LYS A 73 -6.31 10.92 -30.72
C LYS A 73 -7.00 10.47 -32.00
N LYS A 74 -6.75 9.23 -32.46
CA LYS A 74 -7.40 8.68 -33.66
C LYS A 74 -8.92 8.60 -33.52
N ALA A 75 -9.43 8.25 -32.34
CA ALA A 75 -10.86 8.19 -32.08
C ALA A 75 -11.50 9.60 -32.09
N CYS A 76 -10.83 10.60 -31.51
CA CYS A 76 -11.27 12.00 -31.52
C CYS A 76 -11.29 12.58 -32.93
N GLU A 77 -10.24 12.31 -33.73
CA GLU A 77 -10.16 12.69 -35.15
C GLU A 77 -11.32 12.08 -35.95
N LYS A 78 -11.62 10.79 -35.74
CA LYS A 78 -12.75 10.12 -36.39
C LYS A 78 -14.12 10.68 -35.97
N ALA A 79 -14.25 11.17 -34.73
CA ALA A 79 -15.48 11.75 -34.20
C ALA A 79 -15.61 13.26 -34.46
N GLY A 80 -14.59 13.91 -35.04
CA GLY A 80 -14.56 15.36 -35.29
C GLY A 80 -14.44 16.22 -34.03
N VAL A 81 -13.96 15.67 -32.92
CA VAL A 81 -13.83 16.37 -31.62
C VAL A 81 -12.34 16.72 -31.39
N PRO A 82 -12.00 17.94 -30.91
CA PRO A 82 -10.62 18.30 -30.62
C PRO A 82 -10.08 17.56 -29.38
N PHE A 83 -8.89 16.97 -29.51
CA PHE A 83 -8.17 16.31 -28.41
C PHE A 83 -7.57 17.35 -27.45
N ARG A 84 -7.87 17.24 -26.15
CA ARG A 84 -7.39 18.18 -25.11
C ARG A 84 -6.28 17.55 -24.27
N GLU A 85 -5.38 18.38 -23.73
CA GLU A 85 -4.28 17.90 -22.88
C GLU A 85 -4.76 17.25 -21.58
N GLU A 86 -5.90 17.67 -21.05
CA GLU A 86 -6.57 17.08 -19.88
C GLU A 86 -6.88 15.59 -20.09
N GLN A 87 -7.08 15.16 -21.34
CA GLN A 87 -7.36 13.77 -21.71
C GLN A 87 -6.11 12.89 -21.69
N LYS A 88 -4.90 13.44 -21.43
CA LYS A 88 -3.65 12.68 -21.29
C LYS A 88 -3.45 12.13 -19.87
N ARG A 89 -4.31 12.50 -18.91
CA ARG A 89 -4.21 12.04 -17.52
C ARG A 89 -5.50 11.36 -17.09
N ALA A 90 -5.36 10.30 -16.32
CA ALA A 90 -6.48 9.59 -15.71
C ALA A 90 -6.51 9.86 -14.20
N PRO A 91 -7.70 9.92 -13.58
CA PRO A 91 -7.82 10.09 -12.14
C PRO A 91 -7.22 8.88 -11.42
N LEU A 92 -6.40 9.13 -10.41
CA LEU A 92 -5.84 8.09 -9.56
C LEU A 92 -6.85 7.78 -8.44
N ARG A 93 -7.61 6.70 -8.60
CA ARG A 93 -8.37 6.12 -7.48
C ARG A 93 -7.46 5.16 -6.74
N LEU A 94 -6.98 5.58 -5.59
CA LEU A 94 -6.17 4.74 -4.71
C LEU A 94 -7.06 3.67 -4.10
N CYS A 95 -6.87 2.42 -4.54
CA CYS A 95 -7.27 1.26 -3.76
C CYS A 95 -6.09 0.91 -2.86
N ILE A 96 -6.00 1.56 -1.70
CA ILE A 96 -5.10 1.08 -0.64
C ILE A 96 -5.80 -0.13 -0.04
N ASP A 97 -5.55 -1.31 -0.61
CA ASP A 97 -5.84 -2.54 0.10
C ASP A 97 -4.86 -2.59 1.28
N PRO A 98 -5.31 -2.67 2.54
CA PRO A 98 -4.43 -2.78 3.71
C PRO A 98 -3.57 -4.07 3.73
N ARG A 99 -3.65 -4.90 2.68
CA ARG A 99 -2.92 -6.16 2.50
C ARG A 99 -1.60 -6.04 1.71
N ILE A 100 -1.13 -4.84 1.37
CA ILE A 100 0.15 -4.60 0.66
C ILE A 100 1.24 -4.15 1.63
#